data_AF-A0A7S4VP32-F1
#
_entry.id   AF-A0A7S4VP32-F1
#
_cell.length_a   1.000
_cell.length_b   1.000
_cell.length_c   1.000
_cell.angle_alpha   90.00
_cell.angle_beta   90.00
_cell.angle_gamma   90.00
#
_symmetry.space_group_name_H-M   'P 1'
#
loop_
_entity.id
_entity.type
_entity.pdbx_description
1 polymer ?
#
loop_
_entity_poly.entity_id
_entity_poly.type
_entity_poly.pdbx_seq_one_letter_code
_entity_poly.pdbx_strand_id
1 'polypeptide(L)'
;MEQQQHNEKQAKHTKNHNTTDKAQENEASFSSYFQNNNPENVTTPTMYSSLLFLHTSLTCPLCSQLMTQPSTLGGCGHTFCSSCINFYSGKHDICPLPGCGIPLSLNSGGNKFVKINPQLNSVVSSLSCILNVLGRAETQWWKDPKKKEGEEEQEEEEMVDLQSSSPREEDELQND
;
A
#
# COMPACT_ATOMS: atom_id res chain seq x y z
N MET A 1 -29.85 -59.42 -11.49
CA MET A 1 -29.07 -58.51 -12.33
C MET A 1 -29.83 -57.19 -12.48
N GLU A 2 -30.04 -56.43 -11.41
CA GLU A 2 -30.84 -55.19 -11.52
C GLU A 2 -30.74 -54.24 -10.32
N GLN A 3 -29.61 -54.22 -9.60
CA GLN A 3 -29.39 -53.26 -8.50
C GLN A 3 -27.95 -52.70 -8.47
N GLN A 4 -27.36 -52.46 -9.64
CA GLN A 4 -26.00 -51.90 -9.75
C GLN A 4 -25.88 -50.73 -10.75
N GLN A 5 -26.99 -50.09 -11.14
CA GLN A 5 -26.98 -49.01 -12.15
C GLN A 5 -27.69 -47.71 -11.73
N HIS A 6 -27.65 -47.32 -10.45
CA HIS A 6 -28.26 -46.04 -10.03
C HIS A 6 -27.43 -45.10 -9.14
N ASN A 7 -26.13 -45.30 -8.98
CA ASN A 7 -25.30 -44.34 -8.21
C ASN A 7 -24.17 -43.65 -8.99
N GLU A 8 -24.11 -43.78 -10.32
CA GLU A 8 -23.16 -43.05 -11.18
C GLU A 8 -23.57 -41.59 -11.49
N LYS A 9 -24.57 -41.02 -10.82
CA LYS A 9 -25.04 -39.64 -11.08
C LYS A 9 -24.73 -38.61 -10.00
N GLN A 10 -23.85 -38.89 -9.03
CA GLN A 10 -23.40 -37.90 -8.04
C GLN A 10 -21.91 -37.51 -8.15
N ALA A 11 -21.30 -37.68 -9.33
CA ALA A 11 -19.94 -37.24 -9.61
C ALA A 11 -19.89 -35.87 -10.32
N LYS A 12 -20.54 -34.82 -9.78
CA LYS A 12 -20.44 -33.45 -10.33
C LYS A 12 -20.67 -32.37 -9.27
N HIS A 13 -19.70 -32.13 -8.39
CA HIS A 13 -19.22 -30.79 -7.98
C HIS A 13 -18.27 -30.89 -6.78
N THR A 14 -17.02 -31.22 -7.02
CA THR A 14 -15.91 -30.86 -6.11
C THR A 14 -14.95 -29.99 -6.91
N LYS A 15 -15.34 -28.72 -7.11
CA LYS A 15 -14.38 -27.70 -7.51
C LYS A 15 -13.68 -27.27 -6.22
N ASN A 16 -12.47 -27.80 -6.02
CA ASN A 16 -11.45 -27.19 -5.18
C ASN A 16 -11.31 -25.73 -5.61
N HIS A 17 -11.85 -24.83 -4.80
CA HIS A 17 -11.48 -23.42 -4.87
C HIS A 17 -10.43 -23.23 -3.78
N ASN A 18 -9.16 -23.44 -4.13
CA ASN A 18 -8.05 -22.91 -3.37
C ASN A 18 -8.18 -21.37 -3.43
N THR A 19 -8.87 -20.80 -2.44
CA THR A 19 -9.01 -19.34 -2.26
C THR A 19 -7.86 -18.77 -1.43
N THR A 20 -6.82 -19.56 -1.16
CA THR A 20 -5.67 -19.19 -0.33
C THR A 20 -4.58 -18.45 -1.09
N ASP A 21 -4.48 -18.59 -2.41
CA ASP A 21 -3.32 -18.05 -3.14
C ASP A 21 -3.43 -16.55 -3.47
N LYS A 22 -4.64 -15.97 -3.53
CA LYS A 22 -4.80 -14.54 -3.90
C LYS A 22 -4.72 -13.55 -2.73
N ALA A 23 -4.78 -14.03 -1.50
CA ALA A 23 -4.68 -13.17 -0.32
C ALA A 23 -3.23 -12.96 0.12
N GLN A 24 -2.33 -13.89 -0.21
CA GLN A 24 -0.91 -13.82 0.19
C GLN A 24 -0.07 -12.89 -0.71
N GLU A 25 -0.53 -12.57 -1.92
CA GLU A 25 0.17 -11.64 -2.82
C GLU A 25 0.07 -10.17 -2.39
N ASN A 26 -0.92 -9.82 -1.56
CA ASN A 26 -1.21 -8.42 -1.21
C ASN A 26 -0.49 -7.94 0.05
N GLU A 27 -0.06 -8.84 0.94
CA GLU A 27 0.56 -8.48 2.22
C GLU A 27 2.02 -8.01 2.06
N ALA A 28 2.69 -8.48 0.99
CA ALA A 28 3.98 -7.95 0.57
C ALA A 28 3.87 -6.54 -0.04
N SER A 29 2.69 -6.09 -0.47
CA SER A 29 2.52 -5.05 -1.50
C SER A 29 2.81 -3.61 -1.08
N PHE A 30 3.04 -3.30 0.21
CA PHE A 30 3.33 -1.92 0.64
C PHE A 30 4.69 -1.78 1.32
N SER A 31 4.98 -2.66 2.29
CA SER A 31 6.31 -2.70 2.93
C SER A 31 7.38 -3.10 1.90
N SER A 32 7.20 -4.17 1.12
CA SER A 32 8.19 -4.54 0.09
C SER A 32 8.24 -3.55 -1.09
N TYR A 33 7.19 -2.76 -1.30
CA TYR A 33 7.15 -1.76 -2.37
C TYR A 33 8.10 -0.59 -2.11
N PHE A 34 8.19 -0.15 -0.86
CA PHE A 34 9.08 0.94 -0.42
C PHE A 34 10.34 0.47 0.31
N GLN A 35 10.40 -0.77 0.81
CA GLN A 35 11.63 -1.34 1.40
C GLN A 35 12.61 -1.83 0.33
N ASN A 36 12.14 -2.22 -0.87
CA ASN A 36 13.02 -2.66 -1.95
C ASN A 36 13.42 -1.54 -2.92
N ASN A 37 12.72 -0.40 -2.90
CA ASN A 37 13.07 0.79 -3.69
C ASN A 37 13.14 1.98 -2.75
N ASN A 38 14.29 2.65 -2.66
CA ASN A 38 14.46 3.85 -1.83
C ASN A 38 13.35 4.89 -2.18
N PRO A 39 12.36 5.13 -1.29
CA PRO A 39 11.19 5.95 -1.58
C PRO A 39 11.53 7.40 -1.96
N GLU A 40 12.69 7.86 -1.45
CA GLU A 40 13.20 9.22 -1.65
C GLU A 40 13.59 9.50 -3.11
N ASN A 41 13.76 8.45 -3.92
CA ASN A 41 14.18 8.58 -5.31
C ASN A 41 13.04 8.45 -6.34
N VAL A 42 11.88 7.87 -5.98
CA VAL A 42 10.72 7.69 -6.90
C VAL A 42 9.48 8.53 -6.53
N THR A 43 9.50 9.16 -5.35
CA THR A 43 8.46 10.10 -4.91
C THR A 43 9.10 11.29 -4.20
N THR A 44 8.45 12.46 -4.25
CA THR A 44 8.79 13.55 -3.33
C THR A 44 8.33 13.22 -1.90
N PRO A 45 8.90 13.82 -0.85
CA PRO A 45 8.46 13.58 0.53
C PRO A 45 6.96 13.84 0.77
N THR A 46 6.41 14.86 0.10
CA THR A 46 4.98 15.19 0.17
C THR A 46 4.12 14.13 -0.52
N MET A 47 4.54 13.64 -1.69
CA MET A 47 3.87 12.54 -2.38
C MET A 47 3.86 11.27 -1.53
N TYR A 48 5.02 10.91 -0.95
CA TYR A 48 5.15 9.75 -0.09
C TYR A 48 4.18 9.82 1.10
N SER A 49 4.17 10.95 1.80
CA SER A 49 3.29 11.17 2.96
C SER A 49 1.80 11.04 2.58
N SER A 50 1.42 11.59 1.42
CA SER A 50 0.05 11.51 0.91
C SER A 50 -0.35 10.08 0.56
N LEU A 51 0.53 9.34 -0.11
CA LEU A 51 0.31 7.93 -0.47
C LEU A 51 0.23 7.03 0.76
N LEU A 52 1.09 7.26 1.75
CA LEU A 52 1.08 6.55 3.03
C LEU A 52 -0.23 6.77 3.78
N PHE A 53 -0.70 8.01 3.84
CA PHE A 53 -1.98 8.35 4.46
C PHE A 53 -3.15 7.64 3.76
N LEU A 54 -3.19 7.68 2.42
CA LEU A 54 -4.22 6.99 1.64
C LEU A 54 -4.17 5.47 1.85
N HIS A 55 -2.98 4.86 1.81
CA HIS A 55 -2.81 3.44 2.06
C HIS A 55 -3.33 3.03 3.43
N THR A 56 -2.95 3.77 4.47
CA THR A 56 -3.38 3.51 5.84
C THR A 56 -4.90 3.66 6.00
N SER A 57 -5.49 4.68 5.35
CA SER A 57 -6.94 4.92 5.40
C SER A 57 -7.76 3.83 4.69
N LEU A 58 -7.16 3.12 3.75
CA LEU A 58 -7.78 2.04 2.97
C LEU A 58 -7.38 0.64 3.46
N THR A 59 -6.62 0.58 4.56
CA THR A 59 -6.21 -0.68 5.19
C THR A 59 -7.32 -1.19 6.10
N CYS A 60 -7.65 -2.47 5.97
CA CYS A 60 -8.65 -3.12 6.81
C CYS A 60 -8.11 -3.30 8.24
N PRO A 61 -8.82 -2.81 9.29
CA PRO A 61 -8.37 -2.99 10.67
C PRO A 61 -8.35 -4.44 11.17
N LEU A 62 -9.01 -5.37 10.47
CA LEU A 62 -9.11 -6.77 10.88
C LEU A 62 -8.00 -7.65 10.30
N CYS A 63 -7.54 -7.37 9.08
CA CYS A 63 -6.50 -8.16 8.41
C CYS A 63 -5.24 -7.35 8.08
N SER A 64 -5.19 -6.06 8.40
CA SER A 64 -4.04 -5.17 8.18
C SER A 64 -3.56 -5.10 6.72
N GLN A 65 -4.44 -5.42 5.77
CA GLN A 65 -4.19 -5.35 4.33
C GLN A 65 -5.15 -4.37 3.66
N LEU A 66 -4.83 -3.90 2.44
CA LEU A 66 -5.75 -3.10 1.64
C LEU A 66 -7.12 -3.79 1.50
N MET A 67 -8.20 -3.04 1.71
CA MET A 67 -9.54 -3.60 1.78
C MET A 67 -9.95 -4.27 0.47
N THR A 68 -10.27 -5.57 0.52
CA THR A 68 -10.88 -6.29 -0.60
C THR A 68 -12.40 -6.28 -0.45
N GLN A 69 -13.11 -5.78 -1.46
CA GLN A 69 -14.57 -5.53 -1.40
C GLN A 69 -14.98 -4.79 -0.12
N PRO A 70 -14.55 -3.53 0.04
CA PRO A 70 -14.81 -2.74 1.24
C PRO A 70 -16.29 -2.77 1.60
N SER A 71 -16.60 -3.10 2.85
CA SER A 71 -17.94 -3.26 3.37
C SER A 71 -18.11 -2.40 4.60
N THR A 72 -19.04 -1.45 4.51
CA THR A 72 -19.28 -0.42 5.51
C THR A 72 -20.42 -0.82 6.45
N LEU A 73 -20.18 -0.69 7.74
CA LEU A 73 -21.19 -0.86 8.78
C LEU A 73 -22.12 0.35 8.80
N GLY A 74 -23.41 0.17 8.57
CA GLY A 74 -24.29 1.34 8.49
C GLY A 74 -24.63 1.98 9.83
N GLY A 75 -24.34 1.32 10.97
CA GLY A 75 -24.53 1.90 12.30
C GLY A 75 -23.46 2.92 12.69
N CYS A 76 -22.21 2.74 12.23
CA CYS A 76 -21.06 3.56 12.65
C CYS A 76 -20.19 4.09 11.50
N GLY A 77 -20.39 3.62 10.27
CA GLY A 77 -19.62 4.04 9.09
C GLY A 77 -18.23 3.38 8.96
N HIS A 78 -17.79 2.55 9.92
CA HIS A 78 -16.51 1.85 9.80
C HIS A 78 -16.54 0.80 8.69
N THR A 79 -15.43 0.68 7.96
CA THR A 79 -15.32 -0.14 6.77
C THR A 79 -14.23 -1.19 6.92
N PHE A 80 -14.50 -2.40 6.42
CA PHE A 80 -13.62 -3.57 6.50
C PHE A 80 -13.67 -4.35 5.18
N CYS A 81 -12.82 -5.35 4.98
CA CYS A 81 -13.05 -6.32 3.91
C CYS A 81 -14.39 -7.05 4.12
N SER A 82 -15.11 -7.34 3.03
CA SER A 82 -16.38 -8.07 3.11
C SER A 82 -16.24 -9.41 3.84
N SER A 83 -15.21 -10.19 3.49
CA SER A 83 -14.91 -11.47 4.13
C SER A 83 -14.61 -11.32 5.63
N CYS A 84 -13.78 -10.33 6.00
CA CYS A 84 -13.37 -10.09 7.38
C CYS A 84 -14.57 -9.74 8.27
N ILE A 85 -15.43 -8.81 7.84
CA ILE A 85 -16.58 -8.42 8.65
C ILE A 85 -17.65 -9.51 8.71
N ASN A 86 -17.85 -10.26 7.63
CA ASN A 86 -18.78 -11.40 7.63
C ASN A 86 -18.32 -12.47 8.64
N PHE A 87 -17.03 -12.82 8.65
CA PHE A 87 -16.47 -13.76 9.62
C PHE A 87 -16.58 -13.24 11.06
N TYR A 88 -16.19 -11.99 11.31
CA TYR A 88 -16.26 -11.37 12.64
C TYR A 88 -17.70 -11.33 13.17
N SER A 89 -18.65 -10.91 12.32
CA SER A 89 -20.05 -10.81 12.69
C SER A 89 -20.68 -12.17 12.99
N GLY A 90 -20.08 -13.29 12.59
CA GLY A 90 -20.56 -14.63 12.97
C GLY A 90 -20.45 -14.92 14.47
N LYS A 91 -19.58 -14.19 15.19
CA LYS A 91 -19.27 -14.42 16.62
C LYS A 91 -19.50 -13.20 17.50
N HIS A 92 -19.68 -12.03 16.91
CA HIS A 92 -19.74 -10.75 17.59
C HIS A 92 -20.84 -9.88 17.01
N ASP A 93 -21.46 -9.06 17.86
CA ASP A 93 -22.58 -8.18 17.48
C ASP A 93 -22.26 -6.68 17.64
N ILE A 94 -21.01 -6.33 17.95
CA ILE A 94 -20.53 -4.95 18.07
C ILE A 94 -19.52 -4.61 16.98
N CYS A 95 -19.31 -3.32 16.70
CA CYS A 95 -18.28 -2.88 15.76
C CYS A 95 -16.89 -3.37 16.21
N PRO A 96 -16.06 -3.93 15.30
CA PRO A 96 -14.70 -4.39 15.64
C PRO A 96 -13.72 -3.26 15.98
N LEU A 97 -14.05 -2.00 15.66
CA LEU A 97 -13.13 -0.89 15.91
C LEU A 97 -13.10 -0.57 17.43
N PRO A 98 -11.91 -0.56 18.06
CA PRO A 98 -11.77 -0.15 19.46
C PRO A 98 -12.38 1.23 19.70
N GLY A 99 -13.14 1.37 20.79
CA GLY A 99 -13.79 2.64 21.15
C GLY A 99 -15.09 2.96 20.41
N CYS A 100 -15.49 2.18 19.39
CA CYS A 100 -16.75 2.42 18.68
C CYS A 100 -17.97 1.86 19.45
N GLY A 101 -17.98 0.55 19.76
CA GLY A 101 -19.03 -0.09 20.56
C GLY A 101 -20.43 -0.15 19.93
N ILE A 102 -20.61 0.35 18.70
CA ILE A 102 -21.91 0.41 18.03
C ILE A 102 -22.35 -1.00 17.55
N PRO A 103 -23.60 -1.43 17.80
CA PRO A 103 -24.10 -2.73 17.35
C PRO A 103 -24.15 -2.88 15.82
N LEU A 104 -23.90 -4.10 15.33
CA LEU A 104 -23.96 -4.45 13.90
C LEU A 104 -25.40 -4.53 13.37
N SER A 105 -26.40 -4.61 14.26
CA SER A 105 -27.81 -4.93 13.98
C SER A 105 -28.75 -3.71 13.91
N LEU A 106 -28.24 -2.49 13.72
CA LEU A 106 -29.01 -1.24 13.84
C LEU A 106 -30.07 -0.95 12.73
N ASN A 107 -30.64 -1.96 12.08
CA ASN A 107 -31.89 -1.78 11.33
C ASN A 107 -33.09 -2.26 12.15
N SER A 108 -34.24 -1.63 11.94
CA SER A 108 -35.50 -1.93 12.64
C SER A 108 -36.03 -3.36 12.44
N GLY A 109 -35.34 -4.19 11.64
CA GLY A 109 -35.71 -5.57 11.30
C GLY A 109 -34.76 -6.65 11.84
N GLY A 110 -33.77 -6.31 12.68
CA GLY A 110 -32.89 -7.28 13.34
C GLY A 110 -31.81 -7.94 12.44
N ASN A 111 -31.62 -7.45 11.22
CA ASN A 111 -30.63 -7.97 10.28
C ASN A 111 -29.29 -7.22 10.42
N LYS A 112 -28.16 -7.92 10.34
CA LYS A 112 -26.83 -7.29 10.33
C LYS A 112 -26.72 -6.34 9.13
N PHE A 113 -26.47 -5.06 9.37
CA PHE A 113 -26.50 -4.03 8.32
C PHE A 113 -25.10 -3.69 7.84
N VAL A 114 -24.57 -4.58 6.99
CA VAL A 114 -23.28 -4.44 6.31
C VAL A 114 -23.54 -4.22 4.82
N LYS A 115 -22.97 -3.16 4.24
CA LYS A 115 -23.14 -2.84 2.81
C LYS A 115 -21.79 -2.78 2.11
N ILE A 116 -21.67 -3.47 0.98
CA ILE A 116 -20.52 -3.30 0.09
C ILE A 116 -20.51 -1.85 -0.42
N ASN A 117 -19.32 -1.24 -0.39
CA ASN A 117 -19.07 0.12 -0.87
C ASN A 117 -18.23 0.04 -2.16
N PRO A 118 -18.87 0.00 -3.34
CA PRO A 118 -18.16 -0.12 -4.61
C PRO A 118 -17.27 1.10 -4.91
N GLN A 119 -17.62 2.28 -4.39
CA GLN A 119 -16.82 3.50 -4.54
C GLN A 119 -15.46 3.33 -3.87
N LEU A 120 -15.43 2.84 -2.62
CA LEU A 120 -14.16 2.54 -1.94
C LEU A 120 -13.36 1.46 -2.68
N ASN A 121 -14.02 0.48 -3.29
CA ASN A 121 -13.33 -0.53 -4.10
C ASN A 121 -12.60 0.09 -5.30
N SER A 122 -13.22 1.07 -5.97
CA SER A 122 -12.57 1.83 -7.05
C SER A 122 -11.36 2.60 -6.54
N VAL A 123 -11.45 3.22 -5.36
CA VAL A 123 -10.32 3.97 -4.77
C VAL A 123 -9.16 3.04 -4.42
N VAL A 124 -9.42 1.89 -3.79
CA VAL A 124 -8.40 0.87 -3.49
C VAL A 124 -7.70 0.39 -4.78
N SER A 125 -8.48 0.16 -5.84
CA SER A 125 -7.96 -0.26 -7.14
C SER A 125 -7.07 0.82 -7.76
N SER A 126 -7.50 2.08 -7.73
CA SER A 126 -6.71 3.21 -8.23
C SER A 126 -5.40 3.37 -7.46
N LEU A 127 -5.44 3.28 -6.12
CA LEU A 127 -4.23 3.33 -5.31
C LEU A 127 -3.26 2.20 -5.68
N SER A 128 -3.77 0.97 -5.84
CA SER A 128 -2.95 -0.19 -6.24
C SER A 128 -2.30 0.01 -7.61
N CYS A 129 -3.00 0.63 -8.56
CA CYS A 129 -2.42 0.99 -9.86
C CYS A 129 -1.32 2.05 -9.75
N ILE A 130 -1.56 3.11 -8.97
CA ILE A 130 -0.56 4.17 -8.73
C ILE A 130 0.69 3.55 -8.09
N LEU A 131 0.48 2.76 -7.03
CA LEU A 131 1.47 1.90 -6.39
C LEU A 131 1.83 0.66 -7.22
N ASN A 132 1.63 0.61 -8.53
CA ASN A 132 2.31 -0.36 -9.38
C ASN A 132 3.15 0.38 -10.43
N VAL A 133 2.65 1.53 -10.90
CA VAL A 133 3.38 2.42 -11.80
C VAL A 133 4.62 3.01 -11.13
N LEU A 134 4.50 3.55 -9.90
CA LEU A 134 5.61 4.26 -9.24
C LEU A 134 6.85 3.39 -8.96
N GLY A 135 6.65 2.11 -8.70
CA GLY A 135 7.68 1.12 -8.36
C GLY A 135 8.36 0.53 -9.59
N ARG A 136 7.87 0.88 -10.78
CA ARG A 136 8.55 0.64 -12.06
C ARG A 136 9.11 1.93 -12.66
N ALA A 137 8.83 3.08 -12.03
CA ALA A 137 9.30 4.36 -12.52
C ALA A 137 10.79 4.54 -12.22
N GLU A 138 11.47 5.26 -13.11
CA GLU A 138 12.86 5.65 -12.90
C GLU A 138 12.97 6.70 -11.78
N THR A 139 14.16 6.83 -11.20
CA THR A 139 14.41 7.82 -10.16
C THR A 139 14.26 9.24 -10.70
N GLN A 140 13.57 10.10 -9.94
CA GLN A 140 13.34 11.51 -10.27
C GLN A 140 12.58 11.74 -11.59
N TRP A 141 11.71 10.81 -12.00
CA TRP A 141 10.91 10.89 -13.24
C TRP A 141 10.05 12.17 -13.37
N TRP A 142 9.81 12.88 -12.27
CA TRP A 142 9.05 14.13 -12.21
C TRP A 142 9.91 15.39 -12.42
N LYS A 143 11.23 15.27 -12.51
CA LYS A 143 12.13 16.40 -12.80
C LYS A 143 12.29 16.57 -14.32
N ASP A 144 12.40 17.83 -14.77
CA ASP A 144 12.68 18.15 -16.17
C ASP A 144 14.11 17.72 -16.54
N PRO A 145 14.31 16.88 -17.56
CA PRO A 145 15.64 16.47 -18.02
C PRO A 145 16.55 17.65 -18.34
N LYS A 146 16.01 18.76 -18.84
CA LYS A 146 16.78 19.94 -19.27
C LYS A 146 17.39 20.75 -18.12
N LYS A 147 17.02 20.46 -16.87
CA LYS A 147 17.59 21.11 -15.69
C LYS A 147 18.74 20.31 -15.05
N LYS A 148 18.93 19.04 -15.46
CA LYS A 148 20.03 18.20 -14.95
C LYS A 148 21.38 18.62 -15.50
N GLU A 149 21.44 19.00 -16.78
CA GLU A 149 22.70 19.40 -17.44
C GLU A 149 23.32 20.68 -16.85
N GLY A 150 22.51 21.62 -16.36
CA GLY A 150 23.02 22.88 -15.77
C GLY A 150 23.40 22.81 -14.28
N GLU A 151 23.04 21.73 -13.58
CA GLU A 151 23.41 21.51 -12.17
C GLU A 151 24.71 20.68 -12.06
N GLU A 152 24.96 19.73 -12.99
CA GLU A 152 26.20 18.95 -13.04
C GLU A 152 27.42 19.80 -13.46
N GLU A 153 27.26 20.77 -14.37
CA GLU A 153 28.34 21.69 -14.75
C GLU A 153 28.78 22.63 -13.62
N GLN A 154 27.89 22.96 -12.67
CA GLN A 154 28.22 23.87 -11.55
C GLN A 154 28.99 23.18 -10.42
N GLU A 155 28.76 21.88 -10.18
CA GLU A 155 29.54 21.11 -9.21
C GLU A 155 30.97 20.81 -9.69
N GLU A 156 31.18 20.65 -11.01
CA GLU A 156 32.53 20.51 -11.58
C GLU A 156 33.33 21.81 -11.55
N GLU A 157 32.71 22.99 -11.71
CA GLU A 157 33.43 24.28 -11.64
C GLU A 157 33.84 24.66 -10.19
N GLU A 158 33.05 24.29 -9.17
CA GLU A 158 33.35 24.62 -7.77
C GLU A 158 34.48 23.76 -7.19
N MET A 159 34.74 22.55 -7.73
CA MET A 159 35.82 21.67 -7.26
C MET A 159 37.23 22.02 -7.80
N VAL A 160 37.35 22.93 -8.78
CA VAL A 160 38.65 23.27 -9.41
C VAL A 160 39.39 24.40 -8.67
N ASP A 161 38.72 25.20 -7.84
CA ASP A 161 39.31 26.42 -7.24
C ASP A 161 40.15 26.17 -5.95
N LEU A 162 40.14 24.94 -5.41
CA LEU A 162 40.81 24.60 -4.15
C LEU A 162 42.24 24.03 -4.28
N GLN A 163 42.81 23.96 -5.49
CA GLN A 163 44.15 23.40 -5.72
C GLN A 163 45.25 24.44 -6.02
N SER A 164 44.98 25.74 -5.92
CA SER A 164 45.95 26.80 -6.33
C SER A 164 46.76 27.47 -5.21
N SER A 165 46.58 27.12 -3.93
CA SER A 165 47.34 27.74 -2.82
C SER A 165 48.46 26.83 -2.29
N SER A 166 49.61 26.84 -2.97
CA SER A 166 50.88 26.35 -2.41
C SER A 166 51.38 27.32 -1.33
N PRO A 167 51.79 26.84 -0.13
CA PRO A 167 52.49 27.67 0.85
C PRO A 167 53.90 28.01 0.33
N ARG A 168 54.32 29.27 0.42
CA ARG A 168 55.73 29.68 0.28
C ARG A 168 56.38 29.62 1.65
N GLU A 169 57.43 28.83 1.77
CA GLU A 169 58.36 28.86 2.90
C GLU A 169 59.15 30.18 2.84
N GLU A 170 59.03 31.01 3.87
CA GLU A 170 59.93 32.13 4.11
C GLU A 170 60.98 31.68 5.13
N ASP A 171 62.19 31.45 4.64
CA ASP A 171 63.36 31.07 5.43
C ASP A 171 64.45 32.10 5.12
N GLU A 172 64.56 33.15 5.95
CA GLU A 172 65.75 34.01 5.99
C GLU A 172 66.05 34.47 7.42
N LEU A 173 66.77 33.61 8.14
CA LEU A 173 67.71 34.02 9.18
C LEU A 173 69.00 34.49 8.50
N GLN A 174 69.40 35.74 8.70
CA GLN A 174 70.76 36.21 8.42
C GLN A 174 71.48 36.56 9.73
N ASN A 175 72.69 36.00 9.81
CA ASN A 175 73.64 36.02 10.91
C ASN A 175 74.37 37.36 11.08
N ASP A 176 74.91 37.56 12.29
CA ASP A 176 76.04 38.43 12.63
C ASP A 176 77.33 38.10 11.85
#